data_AF-A0A529HZP3-F1
#
_entry.id   AF-A0A529HZP3-F1
#
_cell.length_a   1.000
_cell.length_b   1.000
_cell.length_c   1.000
_cell.angle_alpha   90.00
_cell.angle_beta   90.00
_cell.angle_gamma   90.00
#
_symmetry.space_group_name_H-M   'P 1'
#
loop_
_entity.id
_entity.type
_entity.pdbx_description
1 polymer ?
#
loop_
_entity_poly.entity_id
_entity_poly.type
_entity_poly.pdbx_seq_one_letter_code
_entity_poly.pdbx_strand_id
1 'polypeptide(L)'
;ICASHPDVHGAGELSKLRRMANGLGLKYSSDTDVGKSVAAITPELTKTLASEHLAYLRERAPDALRIVDKMPHNFELIGLIGILFSNARIIHCRRDAIDNCISCFVLQFNETHNYSADLETLGLYYREYDRLMRHWNKVLPGRIFENRYETLIEDQEEHSHRLIDYLGLPWDDACLRFFDRDGSVNTYSNWQVRQPIYKSSVKRWRNYEGEIQPLIEALGNLAEVDL
;
A
#
# COMPACT_ATOMS: atom_id res chain seq x y z
N ILE A 1 -10.37 8.56 -2.85
CA ILE A 1 -11.51 7.68 -3.18
C ILE A 1 -12.14 7.14 -1.90
N CYS A 2 -11.59 6.12 -1.24
CA CYS A 2 -12.26 5.50 -0.07
C CYS A 2 -12.63 6.49 1.04
N ALA A 3 -11.68 7.34 1.47
CA ALA A 3 -11.91 8.30 2.57
C ALA A 3 -12.90 9.42 2.22
N SER A 4 -13.37 9.51 0.98
CA SER A 4 -14.42 10.44 0.54
C SER A 4 -15.82 9.86 0.77
N HIS A 5 -15.94 8.54 0.97
CA HIS A 5 -17.18 7.92 1.39
C HIS A 5 -17.54 8.37 2.82
N PRO A 6 -18.81 8.75 3.11
CA PRO A 6 -19.19 9.29 4.41
C PRO A 6 -18.90 8.35 5.59
N ASP A 7 -19.06 7.05 5.39
CA ASP A 7 -18.79 6.03 6.42
C ASP A 7 -17.31 5.60 6.56
N VAL A 8 -16.39 6.23 5.84
CA VAL A 8 -14.97 5.85 5.82
C VAL A 8 -14.09 6.98 6.37
N HIS A 9 -13.35 6.68 7.42
CA HIS A 9 -12.28 7.55 7.89
C HIS A 9 -10.92 7.12 7.31
N GLY A 10 -10.25 8.03 6.59
CA GLY A 10 -8.85 7.85 6.18
C GLY A 10 -7.89 8.28 7.29
N ALA A 11 -7.27 7.34 7.98
CA ALA A 11 -6.38 7.61 9.12
C ALA A 11 -4.96 8.06 8.70
N GLY A 12 -4.63 7.98 7.41
CA GLY A 12 -3.33 8.37 6.87
C GLY A 12 -2.25 7.30 7.08
N GLU A 13 -0.99 7.75 7.09
CA GLU A 13 0.20 6.90 7.24
C GLU A 13 0.51 6.67 8.72
N LEU A 14 -0.01 5.57 9.30
CA LEU A 14 0.22 5.23 10.70
C LEU A 14 1.45 4.33 10.88
N SER A 15 2.25 4.62 11.90
CA SER A 15 3.44 3.81 12.27
C SER A 15 3.16 2.75 13.34
N LYS A 16 1.91 2.64 13.83
CA LYS A 16 1.55 1.77 14.95
C LYS A 16 1.78 0.28 14.63
N LEU A 17 1.42 -0.19 13.43
CA LEU A 17 1.68 -1.58 13.01
C LEU A 17 3.18 -1.91 13.01
N ARG A 18 4.01 -1.02 12.46
CA ARG A 18 5.47 -1.21 12.48
C ARG A 18 6.03 -1.24 13.89
N ARG A 19 5.55 -0.37 14.79
CA ARG A 19 5.96 -0.39 16.20
C ARG A 19 5.60 -1.71 16.89
N MET A 20 4.41 -2.26 16.61
CA MET A 20 3.99 -3.55 17.15
C MET A 20 4.86 -4.69 16.60
N ALA A 21 5.11 -4.73 15.29
CA ALA A 21 6.01 -5.70 14.67
C ALA A 21 7.41 -5.65 15.31
N ASN A 22 7.96 -4.45 15.50
CA ASN A 22 9.24 -4.26 16.17
C ASN A 22 9.24 -4.76 17.63
N GLY A 23 8.14 -4.56 18.37
CA GLY A 23 7.97 -5.07 19.74
C GLY A 23 7.90 -6.61 19.81
N LEU A 24 7.41 -7.26 18.75
CA LEU A 24 7.42 -8.71 18.57
C LEU A 24 8.78 -9.25 18.08
N GLY A 25 9.76 -8.38 17.87
CA GLY A 25 11.06 -8.75 17.32
C GLY A 25 11.04 -8.98 15.81
N LEU A 26 9.97 -8.65 15.09
CA LEU A 26 9.91 -8.70 13.62
C LEU A 26 10.60 -7.47 13.01
N LYS A 27 11.90 -7.31 13.30
CA LYS A 27 12.74 -6.20 12.85
C LYS A 27 13.58 -6.63 11.63
N TYR A 28 14.01 -5.64 10.85
CA TYR A 28 15.06 -5.83 9.86
C TYR A 28 16.42 -5.85 10.56
N SER A 29 16.88 -7.04 10.98
CA SER A 29 18.23 -7.22 11.53
C SER A 29 18.72 -8.63 11.22
N SER A 30 20.02 -8.75 10.93
CA SER A 30 20.72 -10.02 10.68
C SER A 30 20.57 -11.02 11.82
N ASP A 31 20.34 -10.54 13.04
CA ASP A 31 20.27 -11.37 14.25
C ASP A 31 18.82 -11.73 14.61
N THR A 32 17.87 -11.38 13.74
CA THR A 32 16.44 -11.64 13.98
C THR A 32 16.09 -13.09 13.65
N ASP A 33 15.78 -13.86 14.69
CA ASP A 33 15.16 -15.18 14.53
C ASP A 33 13.65 -15.01 14.36
N VAL A 34 13.22 -14.81 13.11
CA VAL A 34 11.80 -14.65 12.76
C VAL A 34 10.97 -15.85 13.24
N GLY A 35 11.54 -17.06 13.22
CA GLY A 35 10.87 -18.27 13.71
C GLY A 35 10.51 -18.17 15.20
N LYS A 36 11.47 -17.75 16.04
CA LYS A 36 11.21 -17.49 17.47
C LYS A 36 10.23 -16.36 17.70
N SER A 37 10.37 -15.25 16.95
CA SER A 37 9.44 -14.12 17.05
C SER A 37 8.00 -14.53 16.74
N VAL A 38 7.80 -15.32 15.68
CA VAL A 38 6.47 -15.82 15.31
C VAL A 38 5.96 -16.83 16.35
N ALA A 39 6.81 -17.73 16.86
CA ALA A 39 6.42 -18.70 17.89
C ALA A 39 5.99 -18.04 19.21
N ALA A 40 6.47 -16.82 19.50
CA ALA A 40 6.06 -16.05 20.67
C ALA A 40 4.66 -15.39 20.51
N ILE A 41 4.07 -15.39 19.31
CA ILE A 41 2.75 -14.81 19.06
C ILE A 41 1.67 -15.81 19.50
N THR A 42 1.25 -15.72 20.77
CA THR A 42 0.17 -16.55 21.31
C THR A 42 -1.22 -15.97 20.96
N PRO A 43 -2.31 -16.74 21.07
CA PRO A 43 -3.67 -16.22 20.92
C PRO A 43 -4.00 -15.06 21.87
N GLU A 44 -3.52 -15.11 23.11
CA GLU A 44 -3.73 -14.07 24.14
C GLU A 44 -2.99 -12.78 23.77
N LEU A 45 -1.75 -12.90 23.31
CA LEU A 45 -0.96 -11.77 22.84
C LEU A 45 -1.60 -11.15 21.59
N THR A 46 -2.02 -11.99 20.65
CA THR A 46 -2.74 -11.58 19.44
C THR A 46 -3.99 -10.77 19.79
N LYS A 47 -4.82 -11.27 20.71
CA LYS A 47 -6.04 -10.59 21.17
C LYS A 47 -5.73 -9.24 21.82
N THR A 48 -4.70 -9.19 22.67
CA THR A 48 -4.26 -7.96 23.34
C THR A 48 -3.82 -6.91 22.31
N LEU A 49 -2.89 -7.29 21.43
CA LEU A 49 -2.35 -6.42 20.39
C LEU A 49 -3.43 -5.93 19.41
N ALA A 50 -4.33 -6.82 18.98
CA ALA A 50 -5.45 -6.45 18.13
C ALA A 50 -6.39 -5.45 18.82
N SER A 51 -6.72 -5.69 20.10
CA SER A 51 -7.60 -4.80 20.87
C SER A 51 -6.99 -3.41 21.06
N GLU A 52 -5.69 -3.33 21.39
CA GLU A 52 -4.97 -2.06 21.50
C GLU A 52 -4.95 -1.29 20.18
N HIS A 53 -4.72 -1.99 19.06
CA HIS A 53 -4.69 -1.35 17.75
C HIS A 53 -6.08 -0.86 17.33
N LEU A 54 -7.13 -1.65 17.57
CA LEU A 54 -8.51 -1.26 17.27
C LEU A 54 -8.95 -0.09 18.15
N ALA A 55 -8.57 -0.03 19.43
CA ALA A 55 -8.81 1.12 20.29
C ALA A 55 -8.12 2.38 19.74
N TYR A 56 -6.85 2.27 19.36
CA TYR A 56 -6.08 3.36 18.74
C TYR A 56 -6.71 3.90 17.44
N LEU A 57 -7.33 3.04 16.62
CA LEU A 57 -8.06 3.45 15.43
C LEU A 57 -9.40 4.10 15.81
N ARG A 58 -10.18 3.49 16.71
CA ARG A 58 -11.49 4.02 17.15
C ARG A 58 -11.38 5.40 17.79
N GLU A 59 -10.32 5.68 18.54
CA GLU A 59 -10.07 7.03 19.10
C GLU A 59 -9.99 8.12 18.04
N ARG A 60 -9.58 7.79 16.80
CA ARG A 60 -9.48 8.76 15.69
C ARG A 60 -10.81 9.02 15.02
N ALA A 61 -11.67 8.02 14.97
CA ALA A 61 -12.96 8.09 14.30
C ALA A 61 -13.95 7.15 14.99
N PRO A 62 -14.52 7.56 16.13
CA PRO A 62 -15.44 6.73 16.92
C PRO A 62 -16.67 6.27 16.13
N ASP A 63 -17.15 7.13 15.23
CA ASP A 63 -18.39 6.95 14.49
C ASP A 63 -18.19 6.35 13.09
N ALA A 64 -16.95 6.15 12.63
CA ALA A 64 -16.70 5.63 11.28
C ALA A 64 -16.93 4.11 11.21
N LEU A 65 -17.72 3.68 10.21
CA LEU A 65 -17.97 2.26 9.97
C LEU A 65 -16.71 1.52 9.49
N ARG A 66 -15.86 2.23 8.73
CA ARG A 66 -14.57 1.74 8.24
C ARG A 66 -13.47 2.76 8.52
N ILE A 67 -12.30 2.25 8.87
CA ILE A 67 -11.09 3.05 9.03
C ILE A 67 -10.03 2.50 8.07
N VAL A 68 -9.46 3.37 7.24
CA VAL A 68 -8.38 3.03 6.32
C VAL A 68 -7.06 3.55 6.88
N ASP A 69 -6.22 2.62 7.34
CA ASP A 69 -4.80 2.86 7.62
C ASP A 69 -4.01 2.61 6.33
N LYS A 70 -3.41 3.67 5.76
CA LYS A 70 -2.68 3.62 4.50
C LYS A 70 -1.22 3.89 4.75
N MET A 71 -0.40 2.86 4.66
CA MET A 71 1.06 2.96 4.66
C MET A 71 1.61 2.09 3.51
N PRO A 72 2.38 2.65 2.56
CA PRO A 72 2.92 1.87 1.44
C PRO A 72 3.64 0.59 1.89
N HIS A 73 4.49 0.68 2.92
CA HIS A 73 5.26 -0.45 3.47
C HIS A 73 4.45 -1.46 4.30
N ASN A 74 3.12 -1.32 4.44
CA ASN A 74 2.31 -2.33 5.12
C ASN A 74 2.30 -3.67 4.37
N PHE A 75 2.69 -3.71 3.09
CA PHE A 75 2.83 -4.96 2.34
C PHE A 75 3.79 -5.96 3.02
N GLU A 76 4.79 -5.45 3.74
CA GLU A 76 5.76 -6.25 4.49
C GLU A 76 5.13 -6.91 5.73
N LEU A 77 4.01 -6.37 6.21
CA LEU A 77 3.35 -6.77 7.46
C LEU A 77 2.01 -7.48 7.23
N ILE A 78 1.64 -7.79 5.99
CA ILE A 78 0.35 -8.42 5.65
C ILE A 78 0.13 -9.73 6.43
N GLY A 79 1.17 -10.56 6.60
CA GLY A 79 1.08 -11.76 7.43
C GLY A 79 0.66 -11.46 8.88
N LEU A 80 1.30 -10.47 9.52
CA LEU A 80 0.95 -10.04 10.88
C LEU A 80 -0.45 -9.42 10.94
N ILE A 81 -0.83 -8.60 9.95
CA ILE A 81 -2.19 -8.05 9.83
C ILE A 81 -3.21 -9.18 9.75
N GLY A 82 -2.90 -10.23 8.99
CA GLY A 82 -3.75 -11.40 8.85
C GLY A 82 -3.97 -12.17 10.16
N ILE A 83 -2.94 -12.25 11.01
CA ILE A 83 -2.98 -12.85 12.35
C ILE A 83 -3.78 -11.99 13.33
N LEU A 84 -3.49 -10.68 13.38
CA LEU A 84 -4.10 -9.76 14.34
C LEU A 84 -5.57 -9.48 14.02
N PHE A 85 -5.92 -9.39 12.74
CA PHE A 85 -7.25 -8.94 12.29
C PHE A 85 -7.79 -9.92 11.25
N SER A 86 -8.50 -10.95 11.70
CA SER A 86 -9.08 -11.98 10.81
C SER A 86 -10.01 -11.40 9.73
N ASN A 87 -10.68 -10.29 10.01
CA ASN A 87 -11.62 -9.63 9.10
C ASN A 87 -11.02 -8.41 8.36
N ALA A 88 -9.71 -8.14 8.49
CA ALA A 88 -9.11 -7.03 7.76
C ALA A 88 -9.13 -7.31 6.25
N ARG A 89 -9.57 -6.30 5.49
CA ARG A 89 -9.49 -6.26 4.04
C ARG A 89 -8.28 -5.45 3.63
N ILE A 90 -7.51 -5.96 2.68
CA ILE A 90 -6.31 -5.30 2.18
C ILE A 90 -6.62 -4.77 0.79
N ILE A 91 -6.29 -3.50 0.56
CA ILE A 91 -6.27 -2.89 -0.76
C ILE A 91 -4.81 -2.76 -1.16
N HIS A 92 -4.44 -3.40 -2.26
CA HIS A 92 -3.09 -3.37 -2.81
C HIS A 92 -3.08 -2.49 -4.05
N CYS A 93 -2.58 -1.26 -3.92
CA CYS A 93 -2.41 -0.39 -5.07
C CYS A 93 -1.19 -0.83 -5.88
N ARG A 94 -1.40 -1.17 -7.15
CA ARG A 94 -0.36 -1.57 -8.09
C ARG A 94 -0.31 -0.60 -9.26
N ARG A 95 0.88 -0.38 -9.80
CA ARG A 95 1.15 0.46 -10.98
C ARG A 95 2.15 -0.29 -11.87
N ASP A 96 2.28 0.13 -13.12
CA ASP A 96 3.40 -0.24 -13.97
C ASP A 96 4.73 -0.15 -13.20
N ALA A 97 5.54 -1.20 -13.32
CA ALA A 97 6.74 -1.37 -12.51
C ALA A 97 7.77 -0.29 -12.80
N ILE A 98 7.95 0.05 -14.09
CA ILE A 98 8.93 1.03 -14.52
C ILE A 98 8.51 2.42 -14.06
N ASP A 99 7.26 2.83 -14.32
CA ASP A 99 6.71 4.11 -13.87
C ASP A 99 6.77 4.26 -12.34
N ASN A 100 6.49 3.19 -11.59
CA ASN A 100 6.56 3.22 -10.13
C ASN A 100 7.99 3.43 -9.63
N CYS A 101 8.94 2.65 -10.15
CA CYS A 101 10.35 2.78 -9.78
C CYS A 101 10.90 4.15 -10.17
N ILE A 102 10.64 4.65 -11.36
CA ILE A 102 11.08 6.00 -11.76
C ILE A 102 10.47 7.08 -10.86
N SER A 103 9.19 6.96 -10.51
CA SER A 103 8.56 7.87 -9.56
C SER A 103 9.27 7.87 -8.20
N CYS A 104 9.72 6.71 -7.72
CA CYS A 104 10.46 6.61 -6.47
C CYS A 104 11.88 7.18 -6.58
N PHE A 105 12.57 6.92 -7.69
CA PHE A 105 13.94 7.37 -7.93
C PHE A 105 14.04 8.90 -7.95
N VAL A 106 13.09 9.58 -8.59
CA VAL A 106 13.12 11.06 -8.71
C VAL A 106 12.69 11.81 -7.45
N LEU A 107 11.98 11.16 -6.51
CA LEU A 107 11.41 11.82 -5.32
C LEU A 107 12.43 12.08 -4.21
N GLN A 108 13.66 11.57 -4.30
CA GLN A 108 14.73 11.72 -3.31
C GLN A 108 14.24 11.54 -1.85
N PHE A 109 13.81 10.32 -1.53
CA PHE A 109 13.37 9.98 -0.19
C PHE A 109 14.51 10.05 0.85
N ASN A 110 14.14 10.03 2.13
CA ASN A 110 15.07 9.92 3.24
C ASN A 110 15.73 8.52 3.32
N GLU A 111 16.68 8.36 4.24
CA GLU A 111 17.48 7.13 4.40
C GLU A 111 16.65 5.85 4.61
N THR A 112 15.42 5.95 5.10
CA THR A 112 14.55 4.77 5.26
C THR A 112 14.11 4.15 3.93
N HIS A 113 14.41 4.80 2.80
CA HIS A 113 14.09 4.38 1.44
C HIS A 113 15.35 4.29 0.57
N ASN A 114 16.52 3.98 1.14
CA ASN A 114 17.79 3.89 0.40
C ASN A 114 17.74 2.97 -0.82
N TYR A 115 16.79 2.02 -0.87
CA TYR A 115 16.54 1.20 -2.05
C TYR A 115 16.18 1.99 -3.31
N SER A 116 15.73 3.25 -3.19
CA SER A 116 15.34 4.09 -4.32
C SER A 116 16.47 4.95 -4.88
N ALA A 117 17.68 4.88 -4.31
CA ALA A 117 18.81 5.74 -4.69
C ALA A 117 19.61 5.21 -5.89
N ASP A 118 19.37 3.95 -6.28
CA ASP A 118 20.06 3.27 -7.38
C ASP A 118 19.04 2.47 -8.20
N LEU A 119 19.13 2.54 -9.54
CA LEU A 119 18.15 1.97 -10.46
C LEU A 119 18.13 0.44 -10.41
N GLU A 120 19.31 -0.19 -10.28
CA GLU A 120 19.43 -1.65 -10.19
C GLU A 120 18.84 -2.15 -8.87
N THR A 121 19.28 -1.57 -7.75
CA THR A 121 18.77 -1.87 -6.40
C THR A 121 17.26 -1.70 -6.31
N LEU A 122 16.74 -0.63 -6.92
CA LEU A 122 15.31 -0.35 -6.93
C LEU A 122 14.52 -1.41 -7.72
N GLY A 123 15.03 -1.84 -8.87
CA GLY A 123 14.43 -2.93 -9.64
C GLY A 123 14.43 -4.26 -8.87
N LEU A 124 15.54 -4.59 -8.20
CA LEU A 124 15.64 -5.78 -7.34
C LEU A 124 14.68 -5.71 -6.15
N TYR A 125 14.57 -4.55 -5.48
CA TYR A 125 13.63 -4.34 -4.39
C TYR A 125 12.18 -4.52 -4.87
N TYR A 126 11.83 -3.98 -6.05
CA TYR A 126 10.50 -4.14 -6.63
C TYR A 126 10.17 -5.61 -6.91
N ARG A 127 11.14 -6.41 -7.36
CA ARG A 127 10.94 -7.86 -7.55
C ARG A 127 10.66 -8.60 -6.25
N GLU A 128 11.33 -8.23 -5.17
CA GLU A 128 11.07 -8.82 -3.86
C GLU A 128 9.70 -8.40 -3.32
N TYR A 129 9.30 -7.16 -3.53
CA TYR A 129 7.94 -6.69 -3.27
C TYR A 129 6.90 -7.50 -4.06
N ASP A 130 7.07 -7.68 -5.37
CA ASP A 130 6.14 -8.45 -6.22
C ASP A 130 6.09 -9.93 -5.80
N ARG A 131 7.25 -10.54 -5.52
CA ARG A 131 7.34 -11.90 -4.99
C ARG A 131 6.58 -12.04 -3.68
N LEU A 132 6.72 -11.07 -2.77
CA LEU A 132 6.04 -11.07 -1.48
C LEU A 132 4.53 -10.88 -1.64
N MET A 133 4.07 -9.99 -2.53
CA MET A 133 2.65 -9.82 -2.82
C MET A 133 2.02 -11.06 -3.48
N ARG A 134 2.76 -11.76 -4.36
CA ARG A 134 2.33 -13.06 -4.89
C ARG A 134 2.19 -14.11 -3.79
N HIS A 135 3.13 -14.13 -2.84
CA HIS A 135 3.02 -15.01 -1.67
C HIS A 135 1.75 -14.71 -0.87
N TRP A 136 1.48 -13.43 -0.56
CA TRP A 136 0.30 -13.06 0.23
C TRP A 136 -1.02 -13.37 -0.47
N ASN A 137 -1.12 -13.15 -1.79
CA ASN A 137 -2.31 -13.56 -2.55
C ASN A 137 -2.56 -15.07 -2.46
N LYS A 138 -1.49 -15.88 -2.43
CA LYS A 138 -1.59 -17.34 -2.30
C LYS A 138 -2.03 -17.78 -0.91
N VAL A 139 -1.52 -17.16 0.16
CA VAL A 139 -1.80 -17.61 1.54
C VAL A 139 -2.99 -16.92 2.20
N LEU A 140 -3.49 -15.81 1.64
CA LEU A 140 -4.67 -15.07 2.10
C LEU A 140 -5.68 -14.87 0.95
N PRO A 141 -6.19 -15.95 0.33
CA PRO A 141 -7.08 -15.85 -0.81
C PRO A 141 -8.34 -15.03 -0.47
N GLY A 142 -8.73 -14.12 -1.36
CA GLY A 142 -9.90 -13.27 -1.20
C GLY A 142 -9.76 -12.11 -0.19
N ARG A 143 -8.59 -11.95 0.45
CA ARG A 143 -8.34 -10.86 1.42
C ARG A 143 -7.61 -9.66 0.85
N ILE A 144 -7.17 -9.72 -0.40
CA ILE A 144 -6.41 -8.68 -1.08
C ILE A 144 -7.15 -8.30 -2.36
N PHE A 145 -7.55 -7.04 -2.45
CA PHE A 145 -8.07 -6.43 -3.66
C PHE A 145 -6.92 -5.71 -4.36
N GLU A 146 -6.52 -6.19 -5.54
CA GLU A 146 -5.53 -5.50 -6.37
C GLU A 146 -6.22 -4.32 -7.07
N ASN A 147 -5.78 -3.11 -6.73
CA ASN A 147 -6.24 -1.86 -7.31
C ASN A 147 -5.18 -1.36 -8.30
N ARG A 148 -5.32 -1.72 -9.58
CA ARG A 148 -4.36 -1.34 -10.63
C ARG A 148 -4.60 0.10 -11.07
N TYR A 149 -3.55 0.92 -10.99
CA TYR A 149 -3.58 2.35 -11.26
C TYR A 149 -4.02 2.66 -12.69
N GLU A 150 -3.50 1.92 -13.67
CA GLU A 150 -3.81 2.11 -15.09
C GLU A 150 -5.30 1.88 -15.35
N THR A 151 -5.87 0.82 -14.78
CA THR A 151 -7.29 0.49 -14.94
C THR A 151 -8.20 1.48 -14.21
N LEU A 152 -7.80 1.95 -13.02
CA LEU A 152 -8.49 3.04 -12.32
C LEU A 152 -8.51 4.34 -13.13
N ILE A 153 -7.46 4.61 -13.91
CA ILE A 153 -7.40 5.81 -14.76
C ILE A 153 -8.23 5.66 -16.03
N GLU A 154 -8.29 4.45 -16.59
CA GLU A 154 -9.08 4.15 -17.78
C GLU A 154 -10.57 4.27 -17.50
N ASP A 155 -11.03 3.73 -16.37
CA ASP A 155 -12.43 3.83 -15.92
C ASP A 155 -12.48 4.00 -14.40
N GLN A 156 -12.52 5.27 -13.96
CA GLN A 156 -12.58 5.60 -12.53
C GLN A 156 -13.84 5.06 -11.88
N GLU A 157 -14.98 5.17 -12.56
CA GLU A 157 -16.29 4.92 -11.99
C GLU A 157 -16.44 3.44 -11.69
N GLU A 158 -16.23 2.58 -12.69
CA GLU A 158 -16.32 1.12 -12.53
C GLU A 158 -15.33 0.62 -11.45
N HIS A 159 -14.08 1.10 -11.48
CA HIS A 159 -13.09 0.70 -10.49
C HIS A 159 -13.43 1.17 -9.07
N SER A 160 -13.95 2.39 -8.93
CA SER A 160 -14.35 2.92 -7.63
C SER A 160 -15.54 2.13 -7.07
N HIS A 161 -16.52 1.77 -7.91
CA HIS A 161 -17.63 0.90 -7.50
C HIS A 161 -17.13 -0.44 -6.96
N ARG A 162 -16.25 -1.12 -7.68
CA ARG A 162 -15.66 -2.41 -7.24
C ARG A 162 -14.88 -2.28 -5.94
N LEU A 163 -14.15 -1.18 -5.77
CA LEU A 163 -13.39 -0.90 -4.56
C LEU A 163 -14.30 -0.69 -3.33
N ILE A 164 -15.40 0.06 -3.50
CA ILE A 164 -16.35 0.32 -2.42
C ILE A 164 -17.17 -0.94 -2.08
N ASP A 165 -17.59 -1.70 -3.09
CA ASP A 165 -18.24 -3.00 -2.91
C ASP A 165 -17.33 -3.99 -2.16
N TYR A 166 -16.04 -4.04 -2.50
CA TYR A 166 -15.06 -4.82 -1.76
C TYR A 166 -14.99 -4.41 -0.28
N LEU A 167 -15.13 -3.12 0.04
CA LEU A 167 -15.22 -2.62 1.42
C LEU A 167 -16.57 -2.91 2.10
N GLY A 168 -17.52 -3.54 1.40
CA GLY A 168 -18.84 -3.90 1.88
C GLY A 168 -19.61 -2.68 2.34
N LEU A 169 -19.55 -1.61 1.54
CA LEU A 169 -20.25 -0.35 1.76
C LEU A 169 -21.20 -0.08 0.58
N PRO A 170 -22.31 0.64 0.81
CA PRO A 170 -23.12 1.15 -0.29
C PRO A 170 -22.29 2.11 -1.17
N TRP A 171 -22.72 2.33 -2.41
CA TRP A 171 -22.07 3.32 -3.27
C TRP A 171 -22.41 4.75 -2.82
N ASP A 172 -21.45 5.66 -2.95
CA ASP A 172 -21.62 7.10 -2.74
C ASP A 172 -20.80 7.89 -3.79
N ASP A 173 -21.44 8.82 -4.49
CA ASP A 173 -20.82 9.61 -5.56
C ASP A 173 -19.65 10.49 -5.10
N ALA A 174 -19.55 10.78 -3.79
CA ALA A 174 -18.41 11.49 -3.20
C ALA A 174 -17.08 10.75 -3.47
N CYS A 175 -17.12 9.44 -3.72
CA CYS A 175 -15.94 8.66 -4.10
C CYS A 175 -15.33 9.08 -5.45
N LEU A 176 -16.14 9.56 -6.39
CA LEU A 176 -15.65 10.08 -7.68
C LEU A 176 -15.01 11.46 -7.54
N ARG A 177 -15.54 12.24 -6.61
CA ARG A 177 -15.10 13.61 -6.30
C ARG A 177 -14.07 13.67 -5.19
N PHE A 178 -13.16 12.69 -5.15
CA PHE A 178 -12.23 12.57 -4.02
C PHE A 178 -11.31 13.77 -3.82
N PHE A 179 -11.06 14.54 -4.89
CA PHE A 179 -10.23 15.72 -4.92
C PHE A 179 -10.89 16.95 -4.25
N ASP A 180 -12.22 16.93 -4.06
CA ASP A 180 -12.96 17.99 -3.37
C ASP A 180 -12.99 17.81 -1.84
N ARG A 181 -12.49 16.67 -1.35
CA ARG A 181 -12.53 16.36 0.07
C ARG A 181 -11.61 17.29 0.87
N ASP A 182 -12.18 17.95 1.86
CA ASP A 182 -11.44 18.73 2.84
C ASP A 182 -10.60 17.85 3.79
N GLY A 183 -9.46 18.38 4.23
CA GLY A 183 -8.56 17.72 5.17
C GLY A 183 -7.09 17.72 4.73
N SER A 184 -6.20 17.44 5.67
CA SER A 184 -4.78 17.32 5.40
C SER A 184 -4.46 15.95 4.78
N VAL A 185 -3.69 15.96 3.70
CA VAL A 185 -3.06 14.76 3.15
C VAL A 185 -1.57 14.89 3.39
N ASN A 186 -1.04 14.14 4.34
CA ASN A 186 0.37 14.19 4.69
C ASN A 186 1.12 13.05 3.99
N THR A 187 1.46 13.26 2.72
CA THR A 187 2.18 12.29 1.88
C THR A 187 2.90 13.02 0.74
N TYR A 188 3.92 12.40 0.15
CA TYR A 188 4.68 12.98 -0.97
C TYR A 188 3.82 13.32 -2.20
N SER A 189 2.67 12.65 -2.35
CA SER A 189 1.71 12.88 -3.43
C SER A 189 0.56 13.84 -3.09
N ASN A 190 0.65 14.66 -2.02
CA ASN A 190 -0.43 15.55 -1.56
C ASN A 190 -1.01 16.45 -2.67
N TRP A 191 -0.18 17.06 -3.51
CA TRP A 191 -0.65 17.87 -4.64
C TRP A 191 -1.45 17.03 -5.66
N GLN A 192 -0.97 15.82 -5.96
CA GLN A 192 -1.57 14.95 -6.99
C GLN A 192 -2.96 14.47 -6.59
N VAL A 193 -3.17 14.17 -5.30
CA VAL A 193 -4.47 13.70 -4.81
C VAL A 193 -5.54 14.78 -4.71
N ARG A 194 -5.14 16.06 -4.88
CA ARG A 194 -6.04 17.24 -4.94
C ARG A 194 -6.46 17.58 -6.36
N GLN A 195 -6.18 16.70 -7.32
CA GLN A 195 -6.55 16.86 -8.72
C GLN A 195 -7.50 15.73 -9.12
N PRO A 196 -8.40 15.95 -10.10
CA PRO A 196 -9.10 14.86 -10.77
C PRO A 196 -8.12 13.84 -11.34
N ILE A 197 -8.59 12.61 -11.60
CA ILE A 197 -7.76 11.59 -12.24
C ILE A 197 -7.26 12.11 -13.59
N TYR A 198 -5.95 11.96 -13.82
CA TYR A 198 -5.29 12.42 -15.02
C TYR A 198 -4.34 11.35 -15.58
N LYS A 199 -4.19 11.33 -16.90
CA LYS A 199 -3.42 10.30 -17.63
C LYS A 199 -1.92 10.57 -17.74
N SER A 200 -1.47 11.79 -17.41
CA SER A 200 -0.08 12.24 -17.66
C SER A 200 1.00 11.51 -16.86
N SER A 201 0.63 10.67 -15.88
CA SER A 201 1.58 9.83 -15.15
C SER A 201 1.78 8.44 -15.78
N VAL A 202 0.93 8.02 -16.71
CA VAL A 202 1.06 6.71 -17.36
C VAL A 202 2.12 6.76 -18.46
N LYS A 203 3.02 5.77 -18.48
CA LYS A 203 4.18 5.66 -19.39
C LYS A 203 5.10 6.88 -19.33
N ARG A 204 5.14 7.57 -18.18
CA ARG A 204 6.01 8.75 -17.99
C ARG A 204 7.49 8.35 -18.02
N TRP A 205 7.81 7.11 -17.68
CA TRP A 205 9.15 6.56 -17.78
C TRP A 205 9.78 6.70 -19.18
N ARG A 206 8.98 6.78 -20.26
CA ARG A 206 9.48 6.94 -21.64
C ARG A 206 10.33 8.20 -21.84
N ASN A 207 10.14 9.23 -21.02
CA ASN A 207 11.01 10.42 -21.05
C ASN A 207 12.46 10.13 -20.62
N TYR A 208 12.70 8.98 -19.98
CA TYR A 208 13.98 8.53 -19.43
C TYR A 208 14.43 7.21 -20.06
N GLU A 209 13.78 6.74 -21.13
CA GLU A 209 14.01 5.41 -21.73
C GLU A 209 15.49 5.12 -22.00
N GLY A 210 16.25 6.13 -22.43
CA GLY A 210 17.70 5.99 -22.69
C GLY A 210 18.58 5.82 -21.44
N GLU A 211 18.08 6.10 -20.23
CA GLU A 211 18.86 6.15 -18.99
C GLU A 211 18.48 5.03 -17.98
N ILE A 212 17.43 4.27 -18.27
CA ILE A 212 16.80 3.35 -17.29
C ILE A 212 17.07 1.88 -17.57
N GLN A 213 18.03 1.58 -18.45
CA GLN A 213 18.39 0.21 -18.79
C GLN A 213 18.73 -0.66 -17.54
N PRO A 214 19.50 -0.16 -16.54
CA PRO A 214 19.76 -0.94 -15.32
C PRO A 214 18.46 -1.32 -14.57
N LEU A 215 17.46 -0.44 -14.57
CA LEU A 215 16.16 -0.72 -13.95
C LEU A 215 15.39 -1.78 -14.73
N ILE A 216 15.34 -1.68 -16.07
CA ILE A 216 14.64 -2.63 -16.93
C ILE A 216 15.23 -4.04 -16.75
N GLU A 217 16.56 -4.15 -16.77
CA GLU A 217 17.27 -5.41 -16.56
C GLU A 217 17.01 -5.99 -15.17
N ALA A 218 17.10 -5.15 -14.13
CA ALA A 218 16.84 -5.56 -12.76
C ALA A 218 15.40 -6.05 -12.59
N LEU A 219 14.41 -5.34 -13.13
CA LEU A 219 12.98 -5.72 -13.10
C LEU A 219 12.70 -7.03 -13.87
N GLY A 220 13.45 -7.33 -14.91
CA GLY A 220 13.31 -8.54 -15.71
C GLY A 220 11.90 -8.69 -16.29
N ASN A 221 11.23 -9.79 -15.98
CA ASN A 221 9.90 -10.09 -16.51
C ASN A 221 8.77 -9.18 -16.00
N LEU A 222 9.06 -8.28 -15.06
CA LEU A 222 8.12 -7.27 -14.58
C LEU A 222 8.19 -5.96 -15.38
N ALA A 223 9.18 -5.80 -16.25
CA ALA A 223 9.28 -4.64 -17.13
C ALA A 223 8.38 -4.84 -18.36
N GLU A 224 7.24 -4.14 -18.39
CA GLU A 224 6.37 -4.07 -19.58
C GLU A 224 6.89 -3.00 -20.54
N VAL A 225 8.01 -3.33 -21.22
CA VAL A 225 8.45 -2.60 -22.41
C VAL A 225 7.67 -3.13 -23.60
N ASP A 226 6.81 -2.29 -24.20
CA ASP A 226 6.16 -2.61 -25.48
C ASP A 226 7.29 -2.87 -26.51
N LEU A 227 7.56 -4.14 -26.86
CA LEU A 227 8.49 -4.54 -27.92
C LEU A 227 7.82 -4.44 -29.30
#